data_AF-X1P9I2-F1
#
_entry.id   AF-X1P9I2-F1
#
_cell.length_a   1.000
_cell.length_b   1.000
_cell.length_c   1.000
_cell.angle_alpha   90.00
_cell.angle_beta   90.00
_cell.angle_gamma   90.00
#
_symmetry.space_group_name_H-M   'P 1'
#
loop_
_entity.id
_entity.type
_entity.pdbx_description
1 polymer ?
#
loop_
_entity_poly.entity_id
_entity_poly.type
_entity_poly.pdbx_seq_one_letter_code
_entity_poly.pdbx_strand_id
1 'polypeptide(L)'
;MSVIAVMFLIPVLWGISGSFRPRDEIFRYCNPISWRTFISENFNLDAYQEIFTDEVILYTRALFNSLFISFTAVALGLFVNSLAGFAFAKFNFRGKNLLFILVVFSFMIPFEIIVIPL
;
A
#
# COMPACT_ATOMS: atom_id res chain seq x y z
N MET A 1 -19.52 -8.77 14.63
CA MET A 1 -18.18 -8.77 14.01
C MET A 1 -18.22 -9.19 12.54
N SER A 2 -18.83 -10.32 12.17
CA SER A 2 -18.88 -10.78 10.77
C SER A 2 -19.57 -9.80 9.80
N VAL A 3 -20.67 -9.16 10.21
CA VAL A 3 -21.38 -8.14 9.39
C VAL A 3 -20.49 -6.94 9.08
N ILE A 4 -19.69 -6.50 10.06
CA ILE A 4 -18.77 -5.38 9.89
C ILE A 4 -17.65 -5.76 8.92
N ALA A 5 -17.08 -6.97 9.07
CA ALA A 5 -16.06 -7.48 8.14
C ALA A 5 -16.57 -7.51 6.69
N VAL A 6 -17.81 -7.94 6.46
CA VAL A 6 -18.42 -7.95 5.12
C VAL A 6 -18.50 -6.52 4.55
N MET A 7 -18.88 -5.52 5.35
CA MET A 7 -18.95 -4.13 4.88
C MET A 7 -17.58 -3.60 4.42
N PHE A 8 -16.49 -3.93 5.11
CA PHE A 8 -15.13 -3.53 4.71
C PHE A 8 -14.61 -4.25 3.45
N LEU A 9 -15.16 -5.42 3.13
CA LEU A 9 -14.79 -6.17 1.93
C LEU A 9 -15.45 -5.64 0.66
N ILE A 10 -16.58 -4.94 0.76
CA ILE A 10 -17.31 -4.39 -0.40
C ILE A 10 -16.41 -3.58 -1.35
N PRO A 11 -15.62 -2.57 -0.90
CA PRO A 11 -14.75 -1.81 -1.81
C PRO A 11 -13.62 -2.65 -2.42
N VAL A 12 -13.13 -3.67 -1.71
CA VAL A 12 -12.12 -4.59 -2.22
C VAL A 12 -12.70 -5.46 -3.33
N LEU A 13 -13.89 -6.02 -3.10
CA LEU A 13 -14.62 -6.81 -4.10
C LEU A 13 -14.96 -5.96 -5.33
N TRP A 14 -15.32 -4.69 -5.12
CA TRP A 14 -15.54 -3.74 -6.21
C TRP A 14 -14.28 -3.50 -7.04
N GLY A 15 -13.12 -3.28 -6.40
CA GLY A 15 -11.84 -3.12 -7.08
C GLY A 15 -11.42 -4.36 -7.87
N ILE A 16 -11.58 -5.55 -7.29
CA ILE A 16 -11.32 -6.84 -7.96
C ILE A 16 -12.26 -7.03 -9.14
N SER A 17 -13.56 -6.76 -8.98
CA SER A 17 -14.49 -6.86 -10.11
C SER A 17 -14.17 -5.83 -11.20
N GLY A 18 -13.69 -4.66 -10.83
CA GLY A 18 -13.31 -3.60 -11.76
C GLY A 18 -12.07 -3.94 -12.60
N SER A 19 -11.13 -4.71 -12.06
CA SER A 19 -9.91 -5.08 -12.80
C SER A 19 -10.17 -6.04 -13.97
N PHE A 20 -11.35 -6.68 -14.01
CA PHE A 20 -11.79 -7.52 -15.13
C PHE A 20 -12.66 -6.77 -16.15
N ARG A 21 -12.88 -5.46 -15.99
CA ARG A 21 -13.70 -4.69 -16.93
C ARG A 21 -12.89 -4.19 -18.13
N PRO A 22 -13.50 -4.17 -19.34
CA PRO A 22 -12.97 -3.41 -20.47
C PRO A 22 -12.80 -1.92 -20.12
N ARG A 23 -11.78 -1.28 -20.69
CA ARG A 23 -11.41 0.13 -20.37
C ARG A 23 -12.56 1.13 -20.62
N ASP A 24 -13.36 0.87 -21.64
CA ASP A 24 -14.52 1.66 -22.05
C ASP A 24 -15.70 1.54 -21.08
N GLU A 25 -15.73 0.51 -20.22
CA GLU A 25 -16.85 0.25 -19.30
C GLU A 25 -16.54 0.55 -17.82
N ILE A 26 -15.32 0.99 -17.50
CA ILE A 26 -14.86 1.22 -16.12
C ILE A 26 -15.84 2.11 -15.32
N PHE A 27 -16.29 3.22 -15.91
CA PHE A 27 -17.18 4.20 -15.26
C PHE A 27 -18.65 4.06 -15.65
N ARG A 28 -18.97 3.19 -16.62
CA ARG A 28 -20.31 3.08 -17.22
C ARG A 28 -21.39 2.71 -16.21
N TYR A 29 -21.03 1.89 -15.22
CA TYR A 29 -21.93 1.40 -14.18
C TYR A 29 -21.72 2.08 -12.83
N CYS A 30 -20.95 3.17 -12.76
CA CYS A 30 -20.77 3.94 -11.52
C CYS A 30 -21.94 4.89 -11.25
N ASN A 31 -22.76 5.21 -12.26
CA ASN A 31 -23.95 6.04 -12.12
C ASN A 31 -25.05 5.62 -13.12
N PRO A 32 -26.20 5.07 -12.68
CA PRO A 32 -26.60 4.81 -11.29
C PRO A 32 -25.90 3.60 -10.67
N ILE A 33 -25.72 3.62 -9.34
CA ILE A 33 -25.20 2.47 -8.59
C ILE A 33 -26.20 1.32 -8.73
N SER A 34 -25.73 0.20 -9.25
CA SER A 34 -26.52 -1.01 -9.48
C SER A 34 -25.72 -2.26 -9.10
N TRP A 35 -26.35 -3.43 -9.15
CA TRP A 35 -25.63 -4.70 -8.94
C TRP A 35 -24.43 -4.86 -9.91
N ARG A 36 -24.56 -4.29 -11.12
CA ARG A 36 -23.51 -4.24 -12.15
C ARG A 36 -22.32 -3.37 -11.74
N THR A 37 -22.47 -2.49 -10.76
CA THR A 37 -21.36 -1.74 -10.18
C THR A 37 -20.40 -2.69 -9.45
N PHE A 38 -20.91 -3.75 -8.81
CA PHE A 38 -20.12 -4.67 -7.98
C PHE A 38 -19.68 -5.95 -8.70
N ILE A 39 -20.39 -6.35 -9.75
CA ILE A 39 -20.06 -7.53 -10.58
C ILE A 39 -19.94 -7.11 -12.04
N SER A 40 -18.83 -7.47 -12.68
CA SER A 40 -18.60 -7.21 -14.11
C SER A 40 -19.52 -8.09 -14.96
N GLU A 41 -20.23 -7.50 -15.92
CA GLU A 41 -21.01 -8.27 -16.91
C GLU A 41 -20.11 -8.84 -18.00
N ASN A 42 -19.11 -8.06 -18.42
CA ASN A 42 -18.13 -8.43 -19.43
C ASN A 42 -16.81 -8.76 -18.73
N PHE A 43 -16.55 -10.04 -18.54
CA PHE A 43 -15.28 -10.51 -17.99
C PHE A 43 -14.21 -10.47 -19.07
N ASN A 44 -13.16 -9.67 -18.86
CA ASN A 44 -12.04 -9.54 -19.78
C ASN A 44 -10.69 -9.57 -19.03
N LEU A 45 -9.68 -10.17 -19.64
CA LEU A 45 -8.30 -10.24 -19.15
C LEU A 45 -7.31 -9.38 -19.95
N ASP A 46 -7.78 -8.65 -20.97
CA ASP A 46 -6.96 -7.80 -21.83
C ASP A 46 -6.14 -6.80 -21.03
N ALA A 47 -6.73 -6.19 -19.99
CA ALA A 47 -6.02 -5.28 -19.10
C ALA A 47 -4.78 -5.94 -18.45
N TYR A 48 -4.86 -7.22 -18.07
CA TYR A 48 -3.72 -7.93 -17.50
C TYR A 48 -2.65 -8.23 -18.55
N GLN A 49 -3.04 -8.60 -19.78
CA GLN A 49 -2.09 -8.87 -20.85
C GLN A 49 -1.38 -7.59 -21.31
N GLU A 50 -2.13 -6.50 -21.43
CA GLU A 50 -1.63 -5.21 -21.86
C GLU A 50 -0.62 -4.63 -20.87
N ILE A 51 -0.87 -4.74 -19.57
CA ILE A 51 0.05 -4.26 -18.52
C ILE A 51 1.47 -4.87 -18.65
N PHE A 52 1.60 -6.08 -19.19
CA PHE A 52 2.90 -6.74 -19.39
C PHE A 52 3.47 -6.59 -20.81
N THR A 53 2.66 -6.16 -21.78
CA THR A 53 3.04 -6.06 -23.19
C THR A 53 3.28 -4.62 -23.64
N ASP A 54 2.68 -3.65 -22.95
CA ASP A 54 2.82 -2.23 -23.24
C ASP A 54 4.26 -1.74 -22.91
N GLU A 55 4.99 -1.28 -23.92
CA GLU A 55 6.35 -0.77 -23.77
C GLU A 55 6.41 0.59 -23.06
N VAL A 56 5.30 1.35 -23.04
CA VAL A 56 5.19 2.64 -22.36
C VAL A 56 5.01 2.42 -20.86
N ILE A 57 4.25 1.39 -20.48
CA ILE A 57 3.98 1.03 -19.08
C ILE A 57 5.02 0.00 -18.65
N LEU A 58 6.14 0.46 -18.08
CA LEU A 58 7.19 -0.39 -17.51
C LEU A 58 6.76 -1.07 -16.18
N TYR A 59 5.62 -1.75 -16.18
CA TYR A 59 4.97 -2.30 -15.00
C TYR A 59 5.87 -3.28 -14.24
N THR A 60 6.52 -4.21 -14.95
CA THR A 60 7.43 -5.18 -14.33
C THR A 60 8.59 -4.49 -13.59
N ARG A 61 9.10 -3.38 -14.15
CA ARG A 61 10.15 -2.58 -13.48
C ARG A 61 9.59 -1.83 -12.28
N ALA A 62 8.41 -1.25 -12.39
CA ALA A 62 7.75 -0.57 -11.28
C ALA A 62 7.46 -1.53 -10.11
N LEU A 63 6.98 -2.74 -10.40
CA LEU A 63 6.81 -3.81 -9.43
C LEU A 63 8.13 -4.21 -8.78
N PHE A 64 9.16 -4.46 -9.58
CA PHE A 64 10.48 -4.83 -9.06
C PHE A 64 11.07 -3.73 -8.17
N ASN A 65 11.02 -2.47 -8.61
CA ASN A 65 11.51 -1.34 -7.82
C ASN A 65 10.77 -1.22 -6.49
N SER A 66 9.44 -1.36 -6.51
CA SER A 66 8.62 -1.29 -5.30
C SER A 66 8.94 -2.42 -4.32
N LEU A 67 9.06 -3.66 -4.82
CA LEU A 67 9.45 -4.81 -4.03
C LEU A 67 10.88 -4.66 -3.48
N PHE A 68 11.83 -4.24 -4.30
CA PHE A 68 13.22 -4.06 -3.91
C PHE A 68 13.38 -3.00 -2.82
N ILE A 69 12.77 -1.82 -3.01
CA ILE A 69 12.84 -0.72 -2.06
C ILE A 69 12.14 -1.11 -0.76
N SER A 70 10.90 -1.64 -0.82
CA SER A 70 10.16 -2.03 0.38
C SER A 70 10.86 -3.15 1.15
N PHE A 71 11.35 -4.19 0.48
CA PHE A 71 12.06 -5.28 1.11
C PHE A 71 13.35 -4.80 1.78
N THR A 72 14.16 -4.01 1.07
CA THR A 72 15.43 -3.49 1.60
C THR A 72 15.19 -2.57 2.78
N ALA A 73 14.20 -1.68 2.70
CA ALA A 73 13.83 -0.79 3.79
C ALA A 73 13.36 -1.56 5.03
N VAL A 74 12.52 -2.59 4.85
CA VAL A 74 12.05 -3.44 5.94
C VAL A 74 13.18 -4.26 6.55
N ALA A 75 14.06 -4.86 5.73
CA ALA A 75 15.16 -5.69 6.20
C ALA A 75 16.20 -4.88 7.00
N LEU A 76 16.65 -3.75 6.45
CA LEU A 76 17.58 -2.85 7.14
C LEU A 76 16.92 -2.20 8.36
N GLY A 77 15.67 -1.78 8.23
CA GLY A 77 14.88 -1.23 9.32
C GLY A 77 14.75 -2.22 10.48
N LEU A 78 14.37 -3.47 10.22
CA LEU A 78 14.30 -4.52 11.23
C LEU A 78 15.66 -4.75 11.91
N PHE A 79 16.72 -4.83 11.13
CA PHE A 79 18.07 -5.03 11.68
C PHE A 79 18.45 -3.92 12.65
N VAL A 80 18.31 -2.65 12.26
CA VAL A 80 18.65 -1.51 13.12
C VAL A 80 17.68 -1.34 14.28
N ASN A 81 16.37 -1.41 14.02
CA ASN A 81 15.33 -1.18 15.03
C ASN A 81 15.30 -2.26 16.10
N SER A 82 15.58 -3.52 15.75
CA SER A 82 15.66 -4.61 16.74
C SER A 82 16.85 -4.43 17.68
N LEU A 83 18.01 -4.03 17.16
CA LEU A 83 19.20 -3.73 17.97
C LEU A 83 18.95 -2.53 18.89
N ALA A 84 18.38 -1.44 18.34
CA ALA A 84 18.04 -0.25 19.12
C ALA A 84 17.00 -0.58 20.21
N GLY A 85 15.92 -1.29 19.84
CA GLY A 85 14.90 -1.75 20.77
C GLY A 85 15.45 -2.63 21.89
N PHE A 86 16.34 -3.57 21.55
CA PHE A 86 17.04 -4.39 22.54
C PHE A 86 17.90 -3.53 23.48
N ALA A 87 18.63 -2.53 22.95
CA ALA A 87 19.45 -1.66 23.75
C ALA A 87 18.63 -0.83 24.75
N PHE A 88 17.49 -0.27 24.31
CA PHE A 88 16.55 0.44 25.17
C PHE A 88 15.89 -0.49 26.21
N ALA A 89 15.60 -1.73 25.87
CA ALA A 89 14.95 -2.67 26.78
C ALA A 89 15.91 -3.22 27.85
N LYS A 90 17.13 -3.61 27.47
CA LYS A 90 18.04 -4.36 28.34
C LYS A 90 19.05 -3.50 29.09
N PHE A 91 19.51 -2.39 28.52
CA PHE A 91 20.57 -1.57 29.12
C PHE A 91 20.04 -0.28 29.75
N ASN A 92 20.71 0.16 30.81
CA ASN A 92 20.51 1.48 31.43
C ASN A 92 21.76 2.32 31.18
N PHE A 93 21.68 3.23 30.22
CA PHE A 93 22.78 4.09 29.79
C PHE A 93 22.43 5.57 29.96
N ARG A 94 23.45 6.43 30.07
CA ARG A 94 23.28 7.88 30.25
C ARG A 94 22.69 8.47 28.96
N GLY A 95 21.60 9.25 29.09
CA GLY A 95 20.91 9.86 27.94
C GLY A 95 19.75 9.04 27.34
N LYS A 96 19.45 7.84 27.88
CA LYS A 96 18.36 6.95 27.43
C LYS A 96 17.01 7.67 27.27
N ASN A 97 16.59 8.46 28.25
CA ASN A 97 15.31 9.16 28.21
C ASN A 97 15.27 10.24 27.12
N LEU A 98 16.38 10.94 26.89
CA LEU A 98 16.46 11.95 25.83
C LEU A 98 16.32 11.32 24.45
N LEU A 99 17.07 10.23 24.19
CA LEU A 99 16.96 9.51 22.92
C LEU A 99 15.56 8.92 22.72
N PHE A 100 14.94 8.41 23.78
CA PHE A 100 13.57 7.89 23.71
C PHE A 100 12.57 8.99 23.31
N ILE A 101 12.67 10.18 23.91
CA ILE A 101 11.83 11.34 23.55
C ILE A 101 12.05 11.74 22.08
N LEU A 102 13.29 11.76 21.60
CA LEU A 102 13.59 12.09 20.20
C LEU A 102 12.97 11.08 19.22
N VAL A 103 12.99 9.79 19.55
CA VAL A 103 12.32 8.75 18.74
C VAL A 103 10.81 8.99 18.70
N VAL A 104 10.18 9.25 19.84
CA VAL A 104 8.73 9.56 19.88
C VAL A 104 8.42 10.82 19.06
N PHE A 105 9.23 11.87 19.20
CA PHE A 105 9.06 13.11 18.46
C PHE A 105 9.18 12.90 16.95
N SER A 106 10.09 12.03 16.49
CA SER A 106 10.21 11.70 15.06
C SER A 106 8.95 11.05 14.48
N PHE A 107 8.18 10.28 15.26
CA PHE A 107 6.91 9.72 14.82
C PHE A 107 5.76 10.74 14.78
N MET A 108 5.90 11.86 15.51
CA MET A 108 4.89 12.93 15.52
C MET A 108 4.98 13.82 14.27
N ILE A 109 6.12 13.84 13.58
CA ILE A 109 6.29 14.62 12.35
C ILE A 109 5.64 13.84 11.20
N PRO A 110 4.56 14.38 10.60
CA PRO A 110 3.86 13.72 9.50
C PRO A 110 4.76 13.71 8.25
N PHE A 111 4.77 12.57 7.55
CA PHE A 111 5.61 12.35 6.37
C PHE A 111 5.28 13.35 5.25
N GLU A 112 4.04 13.81 5.19
CA GLU A 112 3.53 14.75 4.19
C GLU A 112 4.32 16.07 4.17
N ILE A 113 4.84 16.54 5.31
CA ILE A 113 5.63 17.79 5.38
C ILE A 113 7.00 17.62 4.69
N ILE A 114 7.53 16.40 4.65
CA ILE A 114 8.85 16.10 4.08
C ILE A 114 8.79 15.98 2.55
N VAL A 115 7.64 15.58 1.99
CA VAL A 115 7.48 15.29 0.56
C VAL A 115 7.08 16.51 -0.27
N ILE A 116 6.40 17.51 0.31
CA ILE A 116 5.94 18.73 -0.42
C ILE A 116 7.04 19.44 -1.26
N PRO A 117 8.32 19.51 -0.86
CA PRO A 117 9.35 20.16 -1.67
C PRO A 117 9.94 19.30 -2.80
N LEU A 118 9.44 18.08 -3.06
CA LEU A 118 9.91 17.18 -4.14
C LEU A 118 9.12 17.32 -5.44
#